data_AF-A0A942C1F1-F1
#
_entry.id   AF-A0A942C1F1-F1
#
_cell.length_a   1.000
_cell.length_b   1.000
_cell.length_c   1.000
_cell.angle_alpha   90.00
_cell.angle_beta   90.00
_cell.angle_gamma   90.00
#
_symmetry.space_group_name_H-M   'P 1'
#
loop_
_entity.id
_entity.type
_entity.pdbx_description
1 polymer ?
#
loop_
_entity_poly.entity_id
_entity_poly.type
_entity_poly.pdbx_seq_one_letter_code
_entity_poly.pdbx_strand_id
1 'polypeptide(L)'
;MAYDYRAGHYQLVLCYNHPTPAEIQAAAADPAEFALKVVGPVIFVCFRFGRSIPWSDAPFSIHLAPEAVAEIPAPATRETRILLQVFLVDASTGILKAMRAFTFSPAFSRALEAGIAKQQEQPFDRPIYDQSINQVQRQFTSHQLAASAAITCRGGE
;
A
#
# COMPACT_ATOMS: atom_id res chain seq x y z
N MET A 1 1.62 3.82 -9.51
CA MET A 1 2.11 3.49 -8.14
C MET A 1 2.01 2.00 -7.95
N ALA A 2 2.83 1.43 -7.07
CA ALA A 2 2.86 0.00 -6.79
C ALA A 2 3.03 -0.23 -5.29
N TYR A 3 2.28 -1.18 -4.73
CA TYR A 3 2.46 -1.65 -3.36
C TYR A 3 2.79 -3.13 -3.40
N ASP A 4 3.95 -3.49 -2.86
CA ASP A 4 4.58 -4.78 -3.07
C ASP A 4 5.10 -5.34 -1.73
N TYR A 5 5.29 -6.66 -1.69
CA TYR A 5 6.07 -7.33 -0.67
C TYR A 5 7.31 -7.95 -1.32
N ARG A 6 8.52 -7.53 -0.91
CA ARG A 6 9.80 -7.95 -1.51
C ARG A 6 10.89 -8.09 -0.46
N ALA A 7 11.65 -9.18 -0.51
CA ALA A 7 12.70 -9.55 0.44
C ALA A 7 12.32 -9.33 1.92
N GLY A 8 11.10 -9.68 2.33
CA GLY A 8 10.65 -9.50 3.71
C GLY A 8 10.10 -8.11 4.05
N HIS A 9 10.07 -7.19 3.08
CA HIS A 9 9.71 -5.79 3.30
C HIS A 9 8.49 -5.38 2.49
N TYR A 10 7.59 -4.61 3.13
CA TYR A 10 6.52 -3.92 2.44
C TYR A 10 7.04 -2.63 1.81
N GLN A 11 6.71 -2.42 0.54
CA GLN A 11 7.19 -1.29 -0.24
C GLN A 11 6.04 -0.59 -0.95
N LEU A 12 6.03 0.73 -0.92
CA LEU A 12 5.16 1.59 -1.71
C LEU A 12 6.02 2.45 -2.63
N VAL A 13 5.85 2.28 -3.94
CA VAL A 13 6.56 3.06 -4.95
C VAL A 13 5.61 4.05 -5.63
N LEU A 14 5.86 5.33 -5.43
CA LEU A 14 5.21 6.45 -6.07
C LEU A 14 5.98 6.78 -7.35
N CYS A 15 5.41 6.49 -8.52
CA CYS A 15 6.03 6.77 -9.82
C CYS A 15 5.34 7.97 -10.45
N TYR A 16 5.95 9.16 -10.34
CA TYR A 16 5.40 10.42 -10.86
C TYR A 16 6.27 10.91 -12.02
N ASN A 17 5.67 11.49 -13.05
CA ASN A 17 6.44 12.13 -14.12
C ASN A 17 6.79 13.56 -13.70
N HIS A 18 8.09 13.88 -13.57
CA HIS A 18 8.57 15.20 -13.16
C HIS A 18 7.93 15.70 -11.85
N PRO A 19 8.08 14.98 -10.72
CA PRO A 19 7.44 15.36 -9.46
C PRO A 19 7.89 16.77 -9.04
N THR A 20 6.92 17.57 -8.62
CA THR A 20 7.14 18.93 -8.15
C THR A 20 7.91 18.94 -6.82
N PRO A 21 8.57 20.06 -6.47
CA PRO A 21 9.22 20.20 -5.16
C PRO A 21 8.25 19.94 -3.98
N ALA A 22 6.97 20.30 -4.14
CA ALA A 22 5.95 20.09 -3.12
C ALA A 22 5.59 18.60 -2.94
N GLU A 23 5.54 17.81 -4.01
CA GLU A 23 5.32 16.35 -3.95
C GLU A 23 6.54 15.63 -3.37
N ILE A 24 7.75 16.05 -3.75
CA ILE A 24 9.00 15.52 -3.18
C ILE A 24 9.04 15.77 -1.67
N GLN A 25 8.74 17.00 -1.24
CA GLN A 25 8.67 17.35 0.17
C GLN A 25 7.59 16.54 0.91
N ALA A 26 6.42 16.37 0.30
CA ALA A 26 5.34 15.61 0.89
C ALA A 26 5.74 14.15 1.15
N ALA A 27 6.36 13.49 0.17
CA ALA A 27 6.87 12.13 0.34
C ALA A 27 8.01 12.04 1.37
N ALA A 28 8.88 13.06 1.42
CA ALA A 28 10.07 13.06 2.26
C ALA A 28 9.79 13.37 3.74
N ALA A 29 8.79 14.21 4.06
CA ALA A 29 8.67 14.76 5.41
C ALA A 29 7.24 14.98 5.92
N ASP A 30 6.27 15.23 5.05
CA ASP A 30 4.90 15.55 5.50
C ASP A 30 4.23 14.36 6.20
N PRO A 31 3.15 14.61 6.98
CA PRO A 31 2.36 13.53 7.58
C PRO A 31 1.85 12.54 6.53
N ALA A 32 2.01 11.26 6.81
CA ALA A 32 1.48 10.18 6.00
C ALA A 32 0.25 9.57 6.66
N GLU A 33 -0.80 9.36 5.88
CA GLU A 33 -2.03 8.70 6.33
C GLU A 33 -2.33 7.53 5.42
N PHE A 34 -2.78 6.42 6.02
CA PHE A 34 -3.05 5.17 5.34
C PHE A 34 -4.46 4.67 5.68
N ALA A 35 -5.07 4.00 4.73
CA ALA A 35 -6.36 3.35 4.90
C ALA A 35 -6.35 1.99 4.21
N LEU A 36 -6.94 0.97 4.84
CA LEU A 36 -7.00 -0.38 4.30
C LEU A 36 -8.45 -0.73 3.96
N LYS A 37 -8.66 -1.12 2.70
CA LYS A 37 -9.94 -1.62 2.22
C LYS A 37 -9.73 -2.97 1.56
N VAL A 38 -10.58 -3.94 1.89
CA VAL A 38 -10.61 -5.24 1.20
C VAL A 38 -11.91 -5.33 0.42
N VAL A 39 -11.83 -5.62 -0.88
CA VAL A 39 -12.99 -5.81 -1.76
C VAL A 39 -12.76 -7.06 -2.60
N GLY A 40 -13.56 -8.10 -2.35
CA GLY A 40 -13.37 -9.41 -3.00
C GLY A 40 -11.96 -9.95 -2.74
N PRO A 41 -11.20 -10.35 -3.79
CA PRO A 41 -9.85 -10.88 -3.63
C PRO A 41 -8.77 -9.80 -3.48
N VAL A 42 -9.13 -8.51 -3.53
CA VAL A 42 -8.17 -7.40 -3.61
C VAL A 42 -8.05 -6.68 -2.28
N ILE A 43 -6.82 -6.49 -1.83
CA ILE A 43 -6.49 -5.54 -0.75
C ILE A 43 -6.12 -4.23 -1.42
N PHE A 44 -6.76 -3.13 -1.04
CA PHE A 44 -6.40 -1.78 -1.44
C PHE A 44 -5.74 -1.06 -0.27
N VAL A 45 -4.47 -0.73 -0.45
CA VAL A 45 -3.75 0.16 0.45
C VAL A 45 -3.91 1.57 -0.09
N CYS A 46 -4.74 2.36 0.58
CA CYS A 46 -4.91 3.76 0.26
C CYS A 46 -3.93 4.60 1.08
N PHE A 47 -3.43 5.68 0.51
CA PHE A 47 -2.45 6.54 1.16
C PHE A 47 -2.57 7.99 0.71
N ARG A 48 -2.09 8.91 1.54
CA ARG A 48 -1.81 10.30 1.18
C ARG A 48 -0.61 10.84 1.96
N PHE A 49 0.04 11.86 1.42
CA PHE A 49 1.15 12.54 2.09
C PHE A 49 0.92 14.06 2.06
N GLY A 50 0.74 14.64 3.23
CA GLY A 50 0.45 16.06 3.39
C GLY A 50 -0.76 16.50 2.54
N ARG A 51 -0.59 17.63 1.85
CA ARG A 51 -1.58 18.18 0.91
C ARG A 51 -1.18 17.97 -0.56
N SER A 52 0.11 17.82 -0.84
CA SER A 52 0.64 17.77 -2.21
C SER A 52 0.48 16.40 -2.87
N ILE A 53 0.40 15.33 -2.07
CA ILE A 53 0.07 14.00 -2.59
C ILE A 53 -1.33 13.64 -2.06
N PRO A 54 -2.37 13.73 -2.92
CA PRO A 54 -3.74 13.46 -2.51
C PRO A 54 -3.93 11.96 -2.21
N TRP A 55 -5.11 11.62 -1.69
CA TRP A 55 -5.50 10.22 -1.54
C TRP A 55 -5.36 9.48 -2.86
N SER A 56 -4.60 8.39 -2.82
CA SER A 56 -4.43 7.43 -3.90
C SER A 56 -4.54 6.01 -3.36
N ASP A 57 -4.62 5.03 -4.24
CA ASP A 57 -4.74 3.61 -3.88
C ASP A 57 -3.77 2.74 -4.67
N ALA A 58 -3.25 1.72 -4.00
CA ALA A 58 -2.46 0.67 -4.61
C ALA A 58 -3.13 -0.69 -4.30
N PRO A 59 -3.64 -1.38 -5.34
CA PRO A 59 -4.09 -2.76 -5.21
C PRO A 59 -2.92 -3.67 -4.85
N PHE A 60 -3.21 -4.67 -4.02
CA PHE A 60 -2.21 -5.61 -3.52
C PHE A 60 -2.79 -7.03 -3.45
N SER A 61 -1.94 -7.98 -3.84
CA SER A 61 -2.15 -9.40 -3.59
C SER A 61 -0.82 -10.06 -3.28
N ILE A 62 -0.78 -10.85 -2.21
CA ILE A 62 0.42 -11.61 -1.84
C ILE A 62 0.81 -12.62 -2.93
N HIS A 63 -0.15 -13.11 -3.72
CA HIS A 63 0.10 -14.03 -4.83
C HIS A 63 0.90 -13.41 -5.98
N LEU A 64 0.99 -12.08 -6.03
CA LEU A 64 1.82 -11.34 -6.99
C LEU A 64 3.20 -11.00 -6.42
N ALA A 65 3.48 -11.32 -5.16
CA ALA A 65 4.81 -11.16 -4.59
C ALA A 65 5.78 -12.20 -5.21
N PRO A 66 7.05 -11.83 -5.47
CA PRO A 66 8.03 -12.77 -6.02
C PRO A 66 8.19 -14.03 -5.17
N GLU A 67 8.12 -15.19 -5.81
CA GLU A 67 8.04 -16.53 -5.18
C GLU A 67 9.18 -16.84 -4.21
N ALA A 68 10.40 -16.31 -4.46
CA ALA A 68 11.58 -16.49 -3.60
C ALA A 68 11.49 -15.76 -2.23
N VAL A 69 10.38 -15.07 -1.95
CA VAL A 69 10.20 -14.21 -0.77
C VAL A 69 8.98 -14.64 0.06
N ALA A 70 8.21 -15.64 -0.38
CA ALA A 70 7.03 -16.13 0.33
C ALA A 70 7.38 -16.94 1.60
N GLU A 71 8.27 -16.42 2.45
CA GLU A 71 8.30 -16.82 3.84
C GLU A 71 7.05 -16.25 4.51
N ILE A 72 6.23 -17.14 5.05
CA ILE A 72 5.03 -16.76 5.82
C ILE A 72 5.50 -15.83 6.94
N PRO A 73 4.99 -14.58 7.02
CA PRO A 73 5.31 -13.71 8.15
C PRO A 73 4.96 -14.47 9.44
N ALA A 74 5.93 -14.60 10.35
CA ALA A 74 5.68 -15.23 11.63
C ALA A 74 4.46 -14.56 12.30
N PRO A 75 3.58 -15.33 12.98
CA PRO A 75 2.34 -14.78 13.51
C PRO A 75 2.63 -13.56 14.37
N ALA A 76 2.06 -12.42 13.97
CA ALA A 76 2.24 -11.17 14.66
C ALA A 76 1.73 -11.27 16.10
N THR A 77 2.54 -10.74 17.03
CA THR A 77 2.04 -10.40 18.36
C THR A 77 1.02 -9.26 18.24
N ARG A 78 0.22 -9.03 19.30
CA ARG A 78 -0.73 -7.90 19.30
C ARG A 78 -0.06 -6.54 19.06
N GLU A 79 1.23 -6.42 19.36
CA GLU A 79 2.03 -5.20 19.26
C GLU A 79 2.89 -5.14 17.99
N THR A 80 2.80 -6.13 17.10
CA THR A 80 3.57 -6.12 15.86
C THR A 80 3.20 -4.92 14.99
N ARG A 81 4.23 -4.27 14.47
CA ARG A 81 4.13 -3.08 13.61
C ARG A 81 4.84 -3.38 12.30
N ILE A 82 4.10 -3.35 11.21
CA ILE A 82 4.66 -3.52 9.88
C ILE A 82 5.47 -2.28 9.51
N LEU A 83 6.70 -2.49 9.06
CA LEU A 83 7.53 -1.46 8.45
C LEU A 83 7.19 -1.35 6.97
N LEU A 84 6.77 -0.16 6.54
CA LEU A 84 6.57 0.22 5.15
C LEU A 84 7.73 1.11 4.69
N GLN A 85 8.38 0.74 3.60
CA GLN A 85 9.30 1.62 2.88
C GLN A 85 8.56 2.34 1.76
N VAL A 86 8.65 3.66 1.70
CA VAL A 86 8.06 4.49 0.66
C VAL A 86 9.16 5.11 -0.20
N PHE A 87 9.02 4.98 -1.50
CA PHE A 87 9.95 5.53 -2.49
C PHE A 87 9.18 6.44 -3.45
N LEU A 88 9.67 7.65 -3.70
CA LEU A 88 9.20 8.51 -4.78
C LEU A 88 10.22 8.49 -5.90
N VAL A 89 9.82 8.00 -7.07
CA VAL A 89 10.64 7.90 -8.27
C VAL A 89 10.08 8.83 -9.32
N ASP A 90 10.96 9.63 -9.92
CA ASP A 90 10.66 10.36 -11.14
C ASP A 90 10.69 9.39 -12.33
N ALA A 91 9.51 9.00 -12.80
CA ALA A 91 9.34 8.00 -13.83
C ALA A 91 9.88 8.45 -15.20
N SER A 92 10.07 9.76 -15.42
CA SER A 92 10.66 10.28 -16.66
C SER A 92 12.17 10.06 -16.75
N THR A 93 12.85 9.93 -15.60
CA THR A 93 14.31 9.81 -15.51
C THR A 93 14.78 8.53 -14.81
N GLY A 94 13.89 7.84 -14.12
CA GLY A 94 14.20 6.70 -13.24
C GLY A 94 14.88 7.10 -11.92
N ILE A 95 15.01 8.40 -11.63
CA ILE A 95 15.73 8.89 -10.45
C ILE A 95 14.84 8.82 -9.21
N LEU A 96 15.36 8.22 -8.13
CA LEU A 96 14.77 8.28 -6.80
C LEU A 96 14.87 9.71 -6.24
N LYS A 97 13.73 10.33 -5.96
CA LYS A 97 13.62 11.71 -5.47
C LYS A 97 13.42 11.79 -3.96
N ALA A 98 12.78 10.79 -3.35
CA ALA A 98 12.63 10.69 -1.90
C ALA A 98 12.51 9.23 -1.45
N MET A 99 12.96 8.94 -0.23
CA MET A 99 12.80 7.65 0.43
C MET A 99 12.52 7.88 1.91
N ARG A 100 11.49 7.21 2.45
CA ARG A 100 11.13 7.30 3.86
C ARG A 100 10.49 6.00 4.33
N ALA A 101 10.75 5.62 5.58
CA ALA A 101 10.11 4.48 6.20
C ALA A 101 9.06 4.93 7.23
N PHE A 102 8.00 4.13 7.36
CA PHE A 102 6.92 4.31 8.33
C PHE A 102 6.61 3.00 9.01
N THR A 103 6.15 3.05 10.25
CA THR A 103 5.46 1.92 10.88
C THR A 103 3.96 2.11 10.77
N PHE A 104 3.25 1.03 10.49
CA PHE A 104 1.81 0.98 10.68
C PHE A 104 1.48 0.79 12.17
N SER A 105 0.30 1.26 12.58
CA SER A 105 -0.23 0.96 13.91
C SER A 105 -0.44 -0.56 14.07
N PRO A 106 -0.50 -1.10 15.30
CA PRO A 106 -0.69 -2.53 15.49
C PRO A 106 -2.03 -3.01 14.95
N ALA A 107 -3.08 -2.18 15.05
CA ALA A 107 -4.39 -2.52 14.51
C ALA A 107 -4.41 -2.59 12.99
N PHE A 108 -3.73 -1.66 12.31
CA PHE A 108 -3.60 -1.68 10.86
C PHE A 108 -2.75 -2.86 10.39
N SER A 109 -1.63 -3.13 11.09
CA SER A 109 -0.74 -4.26 10.78
C SER A 109 -1.48 -5.59 10.82
N ARG A 110 -2.24 -5.85 11.90
CA ARG A 110 -3.06 -7.07 12.01
C ARG A 110 -4.14 -7.16 10.93
N ALA A 111 -4.76 -6.04 10.56
CA ALA A 111 -5.78 -6.04 9.52
C ALA A 111 -5.19 -6.38 8.14
N LEU A 112 -4.00 -5.87 7.83
CA LEU A 112 -3.27 -6.19 6.61
C LEU A 112 -2.86 -7.67 6.57
N GLU A 113 -2.28 -8.18 7.65
CA GLU A 113 -1.90 -9.61 7.75
C GLU A 113 -3.11 -10.54 7.68
N ALA A 114 -4.22 -10.19 8.32
CA ALA A 114 -5.45 -10.97 8.21
C ALA A 114 -6.01 -10.97 6.77
N GLY A 115 -5.85 -9.87 6.04
CA GLY A 115 -6.16 -9.80 4.61
C GLY A 115 -5.26 -10.71 3.78
N ILE A 116 -3.96 -10.71 4.06
CA ILE A 116 -2.96 -11.54 3.38
C ILE A 116 -3.21 -13.03 3.65
N ALA A 117 -3.43 -13.42 4.91
CA ALA A 117 -3.74 -14.81 5.27
C ALA A 117 -4.97 -15.31 4.51
N LYS A 118 -6.03 -14.49 4.44
CA LYS A 118 -7.23 -14.81 3.64
C LYS A 118 -6.93 -14.93 2.15
N GLN A 119 -6.03 -14.12 1.59
CA GLN A 119 -5.61 -14.31 0.21
C GLN A 119 -4.89 -15.66 0.04
N GLN A 120 -3.98 -16.03 0.94
CA GLN A 120 -3.23 -17.30 0.87
C GLN A 120 -4.13 -18.54 0.97
N GLU A 121 -5.23 -18.45 1.73
CA GLU A 121 -6.23 -19.51 1.85
C GLU A 121 -7.09 -19.71 0.58
N GLN A 122 -7.02 -18.78 -0.39
CA GLN A 122 -7.83 -18.78 -1.60
C GLN A 122 -6.97 -19.00 -2.85
N PRO A 123 -7.48 -19.72 -3.86
CA PRO A 123 -6.79 -19.83 -5.14
C PRO A 123 -6.65 -18.44 -5.78
N PHE A 124 -5.52 -18.23 -6.45
CA PHE A 124 -5.28 -16.99 -7.19
C PHE A 124 -5.71 -17.14 -8.65
N ASP A 125 -6.64 -16.28 -9.07
CA ASP A 125 -7.04 -16.12 -10.46
C ASP A 125 -6.75 -14.67 -10.88
N ARG A 126 -5.75 -14.51 -11.76
CA ARG A 126 -5.27 -13.21 -12.21
C ARG A 126 -6.34 -12.40 -12.97
N PRO A 127 -7.04 -12.97 -13.98
CA PRO A 127 -8.19 -12.31 -14.60
C PRO A 127 -9.24 -11.80 -13.61
N ILE A 128 -9.64 -12.60 -12.62
CA ILE A 128 -10.63 -12.19 -11.61
C ILE A 128 -10.09 -11.05 -10.73
N TYR A 129 -8.82 -11.12 -10.34
CA TYR A 129 -8.15 -10.07 -9.58
C TYR A 129 -8.14 -8.74 -10.36
N ASP A 130 -7.68 -8.75 -11.61
CA ASP A 130 -7.63 -7.54 -12.45
C ASP A 130 -9.03 -6.98 -12.73
N GLN A 131 -10.02 -7.85 -12.96
CA GLN A 131 -11.41 -7.43 -13.13
C GLN A 131 -11.96 -6.75 -11.87
N SER A 132 -11.65 -7.30 -10.69
CA SER A 132 -12.09 -6.75 -9.40
C SER A 132 -11.50 -5.36 -9.18
N ILE A 133 -10.22 -5.15 -9.51
CA ILE A 133 -9.58 -3.82 -9.46
C ILE A 133 -10.32 -2.84 -10.37
N ASN A 134 -10.49 -3.21 -11.64
CA ASN A 134 -11.13 -2.36 -12.63
C ASN A 134 -12.57 -1.98 -12.24
N GLN A 135 -13.32 -2.92 -11.66
CA GLN A 135 -14.68 -2.66 -11.18
C GLN A 135 -14.68 -1.64 -10.04
N VAL A 136 -13.82 -1.81 -9.03
CA VAL A 136 -13.72 -0.88 -7.90
C VAL A 136 -13.30 0.51 -8.37
N GLN A 137 -12.28 0.60 -9.22
CA GLN A 137 -11.77 1.90 -9.71
C GLN A 137 -12.75 2.62 -10.65
N ARG A 138 -13.70 1.92 -11.27
CA ARG A 138 -14.82 2.55 -12.00
C ARG A 138 -15.91 3.11 -11.08
N GLN A 139 -16.05 2.56 -9.88
CA GLN A 139 -17.13 2.90 -8.94
C GLN A 139 -16.69 3.93 -7.90
N PHE A 140 -15.42 3.91 -7.51
CA PHE A 140 -14.88 4.73 -6.43
C PHE A 140 -13.65 5.48 -6.88
N THR A 141 -13.59 6.76 -6.52
CA THR A 141 -12.32 7.50 -6.46
C THR A 141 -11.47 6.98 -5.30
N SER A 142 -10.15 7.16 -5.36
CA SER A 142 -9.25 6.78 -4.27
C SER A 142 -9.61 7.45 -2.94
N HIS A 143 -10.10 8.70 -2.97
CA HIS A 143 -10.62 9.39 -1.79
C HIS A 143 -11.84 8.68 -1.21
N GLN A 144 -12.82 8.30 -2.04
CA GLN A 144 -14.00 7.55 -1.57
C GLN A 144 -13.62 6.17 -1.04
N LEU A 145 -12.64 5.51 -1.68
CA LEU A 145 -12.14 4.22 -1.23
C LEU A 145 -11.52 4.34 0.17
N ALA A 146 -10.63 5.32 0.36
CA ALA A 146 -10.02 5.63 1.66
C ALA A 146 -11.06 6.01 2.72
N ALA A 147 -12.04 6.84 2.37
CA ALA A 147 -13.11 7.26 3.29
C ALA A 147 -14.04 6.09 3.70
N SER A 148 -14.14 5.05 2.88
CA SER A 148 -14.93 3.85 3.16
C SER A 148 -14.13 2.71 3.81
N ALA A 149 -12.86 2.94 4.11
CA ALA A 149 -11.96 1.95 4.69
C ALA A 149 -12.39 1.56 6.11
N ALA A 150 -12.22 0.28 6.44
CA ALA A 150 -12.57 -0.22 7.76
C ALA A 150 -11.53 0.15 8.83
N ILE A 151 -10.29 0.41 8.41
CA ILE A 151 -9.19 0.79 9.28
C ILE A 151 -8.31 1.84 8.62
N THR A 152 -7.87 2.79 9.42
CA THR A 152 -6.94 3.86 9.05
C THR A 152 -5.83 3.97 10.08
N CYS A 153 -4.66 4.46 9.69
CA CYS A 153 -3.60 4.86 10.62
C CYS A 153 -2.78 6.02 10.08
N ARG A 154 -2.03 6.69 10.96
CA ARG A 154 -0.94 7.59 10.55
C ARG A 154 0.38 6.84 10.55
N GLY A 155 1.26 7.19 9.62
CA GLY A 155 2.60 6.62 9.58
C GLY A 155 3.42 7.03 10.80
N GLY A 156 3.97 6.06 11.52
CA GLY A 156 4.75 6.30 12.73
C GLY A 156 3.94 6.35 14.04
N GLU A 157 2.63 6.04 13.98
CA GLU A 157 1.87 5.64 15.17
C GLU A 157 2.41 4.36 15.77
#